data_AF-A0A8E6P1D9-F1
#
_entry.id   AF-A0A8E6P1D9-F1
#
_cell.length_a   1.000
_cell.length_b   1.000
_cell.length_c   1.000
_cell.angle_alpha   90.00
_cell.angle_beta   90.00
_cell.angle_gamma   90.00
#
_symmetry.space_group_name_H-M   'P 1'
#
loop_
_entity.id
_entity.type
_entity.pdbx_description
1 polymer ?
#
loop_
_entity_poly.entity_id
_entity_poly.type
_entity_poly.pdbx_seq_one_letter_code
_entity_poly.pdbx_strand_id
1 'polypeptide(L)'
;MKGYDVKATHKQTQGLNQSIKDAHASAPKRQKGVYEVVDVGYDHYQHDKSKPKQHFLKLKTLNKGVEKTYWGAGFGDLVQRESVKKGDLVKLKKLGQKEVKIPAPDKNGIQQGWKTAHRNDWQLQNLGVKRD
;
A
#
# COMPACT_ATOMS: atom_id res chain seq x y z
N MET A 1 14.82 -6.04 50.27
CA MET A 1 14.46 -5.85 48.86
C MET A 1 15.76 -5.79 48.04
N LYS A 2 16.00 -6.75 47.15
CA LYS A 2 17.20 -6.77 46.27
C LYS A 2 16.88 -5.96 45.00
N GLY A 3 17.55 -4.82 44.82
CA GLY A 3 17.49 -4.06 43.57
C GLY A 3 18.42 -4.70 42.53
N TYR A 4 17.92 -4.96 41.33
CA TYR A 4 18.71 -5.50 40.23
C TYR A 4 19.50 -4.38 39.56
N ASP A 5 20.82 -4.53 39.48
CA ASP A 5 21.72 -3.66 38.70
C ASP A 5 21.70 -4.11 37.23
N VAL A 6 21.04 -3.33 36.38
CA VAL A 6 20.93 -3.58 34.94
C VAL A 6 21.97 -2.77 34.18
N LYS A 7 23.03 -3.45 33.72
CA LYS A 7 24.05 -2.88 32.85
C LYS A 7 23.53 -2.89 31.41
N ALA A 8 22.90 -1.79 30.98
CA ALA A 8 22.47 -1.63 29.59
C ALA A 8 23.70 -1.57 28.66
N THR A 9 24.03 -2.69 28.02
CA THR A 9 25.13 -2.76 27.04
C THR A 9 24.59 -2.38 25.66
N HIS A 10 24.27 -1.11 25.43
CA HIS A 10 23.98 -0.64 24.07
C HIS A 10 25.24 -0.01 23.46
N LYS A 11 26.06 -0.84 22.80
CA LYS A 11 27.18 -0.35 21.98
C LYS A 11 26.59 0.30 20.73
N GLN A 12 26.42 1.62 20.75
CA GLN A 12 26.03 2.38 19.58
C GLN A 12 27.21 2.36 18.59
N THR A 13 27.09 1.59 17.51
CA THR A 13 28.14 1.47 16.50
C THR A 13 28.31 2.83 15.80
N GLN A 14 29.33 3.60 16.21
CA GLN A 14 29.73 4.85 15.57
C GLN A 14 30.05 4.58 14.10
N GLY A 15 29.19 5.04 13.20
CA GLY A 15 29.31 4.83 11.76
C GLY A 15 27.99 4.49 11.07
N LEU A 16 27.04 3.86 11.78
CA LEU A 16 25.73 3.52 11.22
C LEU A 16 24.94 4.78 10.79
N ASN A 17 25.05 5.85 11.58
CA ASN A 17 24.41 7.12 11.27
C ASN A 17 25.00 7.80 10.01
N GLN A 18 26.29 7.60 9.75
CA GLN A 18 26.97 8.21 8.61
C GLN A 18 26.63 7.46 7.32
N SER A 19 26.69 6.12 7.34
CA SER A 19 26.27 5.31 6.19
C SER A 19 24.78 5.47 5.87
N ILE A 20 23.91 5.64 6.87
CA ILE A 20 22.49 5.99 6.65
C ILE A 20 22.34 7.36 5.99
N LYS A 21 23.11 8.37 6.40
CA LYS A 21 23.09 9.73 5.81
C LYS A 21 23.60 9.72 4.37
N ASP A 22 24.71 9.04 4.10
CA ASP A 22 25.32 8.99 2.77
C ASP A 22 24.43 8.19 1.81
N ALA A 23 23.82 7.08 2.27
CA ALA A 23 22.80 6.35 1.50
C ALA A 23 21.52 7.16 1.29
N HIS A 24 21.17 8.06 2.20
CA HIS A 24 20.06 9.00 2.02
C HIS A 24 20.39 10.13 1.03
N ALA A 25 21.66 10.55 0.94
CA ALA A 25 22.13 11.62 0.07
C ALA A 25 22.39 11.15 -1.37
N SER A 26 22.87 9.92 -1.55
CA SER A 26 23.11 9.31 -2.87
C SER A 26 21.86 8.65 -3.47
N ALA A 27 20.83 8.37 -2.66
CA ALA A 27 19.57 7.89 -3.17
C ALA A 27 18.90 8.96 -4.07
N PRO A 28 18.37 8.58 -5.25
CA PRO A 28 17.61 9.50 -6.08
C PRO A 28 16.52 10.18 -5.24
N LYS A 29 16.38 11.51 -5.38
CA LYS A 29 15.40 12.34 -4.67
C LYS A 29 14.08 11.58 -4.64
N ARG A 30 13.64 11.15 -3.45
CA ARG A 30 12.47 10.28 -3.28
C ARG A 30 11.30 10.87 -4.08
N GLN A 31 10.94 10.25 -5.21
CA GLN A 31 9.68 10.57 -5.88
C GLN A 31 8.55 10.03 -4.99
N LYS A 32 8.17 10.83 -3.99
CA LYS A 32 7.24 10.42 -2.95
C LYS A 32 5.88 10.18 -3.58
N GLY A 33 5.41 8.94 -3.47
CA GLY A 33 4.10 8.54 -3.98
C GLY A 33 4.08 8.17 -5.46
N VAL A 34 5.23 8.11 -6.15
CA VAL A 34 5.32 7.57 -7.53
C VAL A 34 5.76 6.11 -7.47
N TYR A 35 5.06 5.26 -8.21
CA TYR A 35 5.29 3.84 -8.27
C TYR A 35 5.12 3.33 -9.69
N GLU A 36 5.83 2.25 -10.02
CA GLU A 36 5.62 1.48 -11.23
C GLU A 36 4.57 0.39 -10.96
N VAL A 37 3.64 0.20 -11.87
CA VAL A 37 2.59 -0.80 -11.74
C VAL A 37 3.13 -2.15 -12.13
N VAL A 38 3.25 -3.04 -11.14
CA VAL A 38 3.71 -4.43 -11.38
C VAL A 38 2.55 -5.31 -11.79
N ASP A 39 1.40 -5.14 -11.14
CA ASP A 39 0.23 -5.97 -11.37
C ASP A 39 -1.04 -5.31 -10.84
N VAL A 40 -2.17 -5.62 -11.46
CA VAL A 40 -3.50 -5.16 -11.06
C VAL A 40 -4.48 -6.31 -11.20
N GLY A 41 -5.38 -6.50 -10.23
CA GLY A 41 -6.31 -7.61 -10.29
C GLY A 41 -7.40 -7.58 -9.22
N TYR A 42 -8.20 -8.64 -9.20
CA TYR A 42 -9.29 -8.84 -8.25
C TYR A 42 -9.14 -10.21 -7.58
N ASP A 43 -8.82 -10.21 -6.29
CA ASP A 43 -8.61 -11.44 -5.52
C ASP A 43 -9.03 -11.27 -4.05
N HIS A 44 -9.04 -12.36 -3.30
CA HIS A 44 -9.30 -12.36 -1.87
C HIS A 44 -8.26 -11.53 -1.13
N TYR A 45 -8.68 -10.78 -0.11
CA TYR A 45 -7.76 -9.94 0.66
C TYR A 45 -6.54 -10.74 1.14
N GLN A 46 -5.34 -10.28 0.80
CA GLN A 46 -4.08 -10.97 1.13
C GLN A 46 -3.97 -12.39 0.55
N HIS A 47 -4.72 -12.69 -0.52
CA HIS A 47 -4.84 -14.02 -1.13
C HIS A 47 -5.42 -15.10 -0.19
N ASP A 48 -6.12 -14.67 0.86
CA ASP A 48 -6.76 -15.56 1.83
C ASP A 48 -8.20 -15.86 1.40
N LYS A 49 -8.45 -17.09 0.96
CA LYS A 49 -9.76 -17.55 0.44
C LYS A 49 -10.91 -17.40 1.45
N SER A 50 -10.63 -17.25 2.74
CA SER A 50 -11.66 -16.98 3.76
C SER A 50 -12.18 -15.55 3.74
N LYS A 51 -11.45 -14.63 3.10
CA LYS A 51 -11.71 -13.20 3.11
C LYS A 51 -12.42 -12.74 1.84
N PRO A 52 -13.20 -11.65 1.89
CA PRO A 52 -13.88 -11.15 0.70
C PRO A 52 -12.88 -10.76 -0.40
N LYS A 53 -13.29 -11.01 -1.65
CA LYS A 53 -12.57 -10.56 -2.83
C LYS A 53 -12.65 -9.04 -2.97
N GLN A 54 -11.53 -8.43 -3.33
CA GLN A 54 -11.40 -6.99 -3.57
C GLN A 54 -10.28 -6.72 -4.58
N HIS A 55 -10.33 -5.52 -5.17
CA HIS A 55 -9.28 -5.10 -6.09
C HIS A 55 -7.96 -4.88 -5.36
N PHE A 56 -6.89 -5.35 -5.98
CA PHE A 56 -5.53 -5.12 -5.53
C PHE A 56 -4.71 -4.41 -6.59
N LEU A 57 -3.74 -3.64 -6.11
CA LEU A 57 -2.79 -2.91 -6.92
C LEU A 57 -1.38 -3.22 -6.40
N LYS A 58 -0.59 -3.94 -7.19
CA LYS A 58 0.80 -4.25 -6.89
C LYS A 58 1.70 -3.19 -7.51
N LEU A 59 2.38 -2.44 -6.65
CA LEU A 59 3.17 -1.28 -7.02
C LEU A 59 4.63 -1.47 -6.60
N LYS A 60 5.57 -1.04 -7.44
CA LYS A 60 7.01 -1.08 -7.19
C LYS A 60 7.55 0.33 -7.01
N THR A 61 8.31 0.54 -5.94
CA THR A 61 8.99 1.82 -5.70
C THR A 61 10.15 2.00 -6.66
N LEU A 62 10.24 3.16 -7.31
CA LEU A 62 11.36 3.46 -8.22
C LEU A 62 12.71 3.56 -7.50
N ASN A 63 12.73 4.03 -6.25
CA ASN A 63 13.99 4.29 -5.54
C ASN A 63 14.70 3.02 -5.07
N LYS A 64 13.95 1.98 -4.66
CA LYS A 64 14.50 0.77 -4.02
C LYS A 64 14.03 -0.53 -4.67
N GLY A 65 13.17 -0.46 -5.69
CA GLY A 65 12.56 -1.64 -6.29
C GLY A 65 11.65 -2.44 -5.35
N VAL A 66 11.28 -1.90 -4.19
CA VAL A 66 10.41 -2.58 -3.22
C VAL A 66 9.00 -2.65 -3.77
N GLU A 67 8.47 -3.87 -3.89
CA GLU A 67 7.08 -4.15 -4.24
C GLU A 67 6.17 -4.02 -3.02
N LYS A 68 5.00 -3.42 -3.21
CA LYS A 68 3.94 -3.28 -2.21
C LYS A 68 2.60 -3.55 -2.85
N THR A 69 1.80 -4.40 -2.20
CA THR A 69 0.42 -4.66 -2.60
C THR A 69 -0.52 -3.79 -1.79
N TYR A 70 -1.30 -2.98 -2.49
CA TYR A 70 -2.37 -2.17 -1.91
C TYR A 70 -3.71 -2.84 -2.21
N TRP A 71 -4.61 -2.82 -1.24
CA TRP A 71 -5.95 -3.40 -1.34
C TRP A 71 -6.99 -2.32 -1.11
N GLY A 72 -8.02 -2.31 -1.95
CA GLY A 72 -9.05 -1.29 -1.87
C GLY A 72 -10.15 -1.52 -2.90
N ALA A 73 -11.40 -1.47 -2.45
CA ALA A 73 -12.55 -1.64 -3.32
C ALA A 73 -12.58 -0.64 -4.49
N GLY A 74 -12.15 0.61 -4.25
CA GLY A 74 -12.12 1.67 -5.27
C GLY A 74 -10.96 1.56 -6.27
N PHE A 75 -10.04 0.61 -6.13
CA PHE A 75 -8.93 0.49 -7.08
C PHE A 75 -9.38 0.04 -8.47
N GLY A 76 -10.44 -0.78 -8.59
CA GLY A 76 -10.98 -1.17 -9.89
C GLY A 76 -11.38 0.06 -10.71
N ASP A 77 -12.22 0.92 -10.12
CA ASP A 77 -12.68 2.16 -10.76
C ASP A 77 -11.52 3.10 -11.09
N LEU A 78 -10.56 3.25 -10.18
CA LEU A 78 -9.39 4.11 -10.39
C LEU A 78 -8.49 3.59 -11.52
N VAL A 79 -8.19 2.30 -11.55
CA VAL A 79 -7.36 1.66 -12.58
C VAL A 79 -8.03 1.78 -13.94
N GLN A 80 -9.34 1.57 -14.01
CA GLN A 80 -10.11 1.71 -15.24
C GLN A 80 -10.18 3.16 -15.71
N ARG A 81 -10.49 4.11 -14.81
CA ARG A 81 -10.57 5.55 -15.14
C ARG A 81 -9.25 6.10 -15.66
N GLU A 82 -8.16 5.74 -15.02
CA GLU A 82 -6.80 6.20 -15.36
C GLU A 82 -6.15 5.31 -16.45
N SER A 83 -6.88 4.30 -16.96
CA SER A 83 -6.41 3.33 -17.97
C SER A 83 -5.03 2.74 -17.66
N VAL A 84 -4.81 2.40 -16.39
CA VAL A 84 -3.51 1.97 -15.88
C VAL A 84 -3.19 0.56 -16.37
N LYS A 85 -1.99 0.39 -16.92
CA LYS A 85 -1.46 -0.90 -17.37
C LYS A 85 -0.22 -1.29 -16.57
N LYS A 86 0.12 -2.58 -16.64
CA LYS A 86 1.38 -3.09 -16.11
C LYS A 86 2.55 -2.39 -16.80
N GLY A 87 3.49 -1.88 -16.01
CA GLY A 87 4.63 -1.08 -16.46
C GLY A 87 4.39 0.43 -16.42
N ASP A 88 3.14 0.90 -16.22
CA ASP A 88 2.87 2.33 -16.14
C ASP A 88 3.42 2.94 -14.84
N LEU A 89 3.86 4.19 -14.92
CA LEU A 89 4.18 4.99 -13.74
C LEU A 89 2.90 5.65 -13.23
N VAL A 90 2.55 5.39 -11.98
CA VAL A 90 1.38 5.96 -11.33
C VAL A 90 1.76 6.67 -10.06
N LYS A 91 1.03 7.75 -9.78
CA LYS A 91 1.08 8.41 -8.49
C LYS A 91 -0.08 7.94 -7.63
N LEU A 92 0.22 7.29 -6.51
CA LEU A 92 -0.76 6.83 -5.55
C LEU A 92 -0.70 7.68 -4.28
N LYS A 93 -1.81 8.32 -3.93
CA LYS A 93 -1.97 9.13 -2.72
C LYS A 93 -3.22 8.68 -1.95
N LYS A 94 -3.08 8.47 -0.64
CA LYS A 94 -4.23 8.29 0.25
C LYS A 94 -4.84 9.66 0.54
N LEU A 95 -6.09 9.87 0.16
CA LEU A 95 -6.83 11.12 0.43
C LEU A 95 -7.43 11.12 1.83
N GLY A 96 -7.96 9.97 2.27
CA GLY A 96 -8.61 9.86 3.56
C GLY A 96 -9.21 8.47 3.80
N GLN A 97 -10.15 8.41 4.72
CA GLN A 97 -10.94 7.21 5.03
C GLN A 97 -12.39 7.63 5.08
N LYS A 98 -13.23 6.98 4.28
CA LYS A 98 -14.67 7.19 4.24
C LYS A 98 -15.36 5.98 4.85
N GLU A 99 -16.39 6.25 5.64
CA GLU A 99 -17.23 5.21 6.19
C GLU A 99 -18.36 4.89 5.20
N VAL A 100 -18.49 3.60 4.85
CA VAL A 100 -19.45 3.12 3.85
C VAL A 100 -20.20 1.93 4.42
N LYS A 101 -21.52 1.97 4.32
CA LYS A 101 -22.38 0.84 4.69
C LYS A 101 -22.38 -0.18 3.56
N ILE A 102 -21.91 -1.39 3.83
CA ILE A 102 -21.97 -2.52 2.90
C ILE A 102 -23.04 -3.50 3.37
N PRO A 103 -23.78 -4.13 2.45
CA PRO A 103 -24.69 -5.21 2.82
C PRO A 103 -23.90 -6.38 3.39
N ALA A 104 -24.31 -6.86 4.57
CA ALA A 104 -23.78 -8.05 5.21
C ALA A 104 -24.73 -9.23 4.88
N PRO A 105 -24.31 -10.17 4.02
CA PRO A 105 -25.07 -11.39 3.82
C PRO A 105 -24.98 -12.27 5.08
N ASP A 106 -26.11 -12.82 5.49
CA ASP A 106 -26.18 -13.83 6.55
C ASP A 106 -25.68 -15.19 6.04
N LYS A 107 -25.48 -16.16 6.95
CA LYS A 107 -24.99 -17.53 6.68
C LYS A 107 -25.79 -18.29 5.63
N ASN A 108 -27.02 -17.84 5.33
CA ASN A 108 -27.91 -18.42 4.32
C ASN A 108 -27.94 -17.62 3.00
N GLY A 109 -27.07 -16.64 2.81
CA GLY A 109 -27.03 -15.81 1.59
C GLY A 109 -28.14 -14.73 1.52
N ILE A 110 -28.97 -14.62 2.55
CA ILE A 110 -30.03 -13.60 2.64
C ILE A 110 -29.45 -12.33 3.29
N GLN A 111 -29.67 -11.19 2.65
CA GLN A 111 -29.11 -9.89 3.02
C GLN A 111 -29.82 -9.32 4.27
N GLN A 112 -29.36 -9.66 5.48
CA GLN A 112 -30.04 -9.31 6.74
C GLN A 112 -29.50 -8.07 7.47
N GLY A 113 -28.48 -7.38 6.96
CA GLY A 113 -28.00 -6.19 7.66
C GLY A 113 -27.05 -5.29 6.88
N TRP A 114 -26.82 -4.09 7.43
CA TRP A 114 -25.82 -3.15 6.96
C TRP A 114 -24.62 -3.22 7.90
N LYS A 115 -23.44 -3.53 7.36
CA LYS A 115 -22.19 -3.43 8.10
C LYS A 115 -21.49 -2.13 7.75
N THR A 116 -21.05 -1.42 8.77
CA THR A 116 -20.22 -0.24 8.61
C THR A 116 -18.79 -0.68 8.28
N ALA A 117 -18.28 -0.25 7.12
CA ALA A 117 -16.93 -0.55 6.66
C ALA A 117 -16.16 0.73 6.40
N HIS A 118 -14.88 0.73 6.79
CA HIS A 118 -13.98 1.84 6.50
C HIS A 118 -13.29 1.60 5.15
N ARG A 119 -13.61 2.43 4.16
CA ARG A 119 -12.95 2.42 2.85
C ARG A 119 -11.93 3.53 2.81
N ASN A 120 -10.68 3.19 2.52
CA ASN A 120 -9.66 4.19 2.23
C ASN A 120 -9.99 4.86 0.89
N ASP A 121 -9.94 6.18 0.88
CA ASP A 121 -10.07 6.96 -0.34
C ASP A 121 -8.68 7.16 -0.95
N TRP A 122 -8.56 6.77 -2.21
CA TRP A 122 -7.30 6.73 -2.94
C TRP A 122 -7.41 7.62 -4.17
N GLN A 123 -6.39 8.44 -4.37
CA GLN A 123 -6.15 9.14 -5.61
C GLN A 123 -5.06 8.39 -6.37
N LEU A 124 -5.45 7.82 -7.50
CA LEU A 124 -4.54 7.28 -8.50
C LEU A 124 -4.47 8.28 -9.64
N GLN A 125 -3.26 8.58 -10.09
CA GLN A 125 -3.00 9.40 -11.27
C GLN A 125 -2.03 8.65 -12.16
N ASN A 126 -2.41 8.37 -13.41
CA ASN A 126 -1.47 7.80 -14.38
C ASN A 126 -0.52 8.90 -14.86
N LEU A 127 0.78 8.70 -14.64
CA LEU A 127 1.83 9.59 -15.16
C LEU A 127 2.29 9.17 -16.56
N GLY A 128 1.78 8.04 -17.05
CA GLY A 128 2.13 7.46 -18.33
C GLY A 128 3.52 6.84 -18.35
N VAL A 129 3.75 5.99 -19.33
CA VAL A 129 5.10 5.64 -19.77
C VAL A 129 5.50 6.69 -20.79
N LYS A 130 6.72 7.23 -20.72
CA LYS A 130 7.35 7.86 -21.89
C LYS A 130 7.28 6.85 -23.03
N ARG A 131 6.33 7.03 -23.95
CA ARG A 131 6.37 6.39 -25.25
C ARG A 131 7.12 7.38 -26.14
N ASP A 132 8.42 7.16 -26.27
CA ASP A 132 9.18 7.67 -27.41
C ASP A 132 8.60 7.08 -28.71
#